data_AF-A0A924IBL9-F1
#
_entry.id   AF-A0A924IBL9-F1
#
_cell.length_a   1.000
_cell.length_b   1.000
_cell.length_c   1.000
_cell.angle_alpha   90.00
_cell.angle_beta   90.00
_cell.angle_gamma   90.00
#
_symmetry.space_group_name_H-M   'P 1'
#
loop_
_entity.id
_entity.type
_entity.pdbx_description
1 polymer ?
#
loop_
_entity_poly.entity_id
_entity_poly.type
_entity_poly.pdbx_seq_one_letter_code
_entity_poly.pdbx_strand_id
1 'polypeptide(L)'
;MKTRLFSTVILFLFFAVSAFGQGVHVGLKAGTDIHKMSGKSFDEEFKFGYHVGAFVTIKIKNIGIQPEVYFSQVNARTGTNPNSVIPSSSSNFKNIKLSYLNIPILLNVKFSK
;
A
#
# COMPACT_ATOMS: atom_id res chain seq x y z
N MET A 1 5.34 14.02 31.32
CA MET A 1 5.64 15.08 30.32
C MET A 1 5.65 14.58 28.88
N LYS A 2 6.23 13.41 28.58
CA LYS A 2 6.35 12.87 27.20
C LYS A 2 4.99 12.65 26.48
N THR A 3 3.97 12.18 27.19
CA THR A 3 2.61 11.96 26.65
C THR A 3 1.87 13.25 26.30
N ARG A 4 2.05 14.33 27.09
CA ARG A 4 1.50 15.66 26.77
C ARG A 4 2.19 16.27 25.55
N LEU A 5 3.51 16.10 25.44
CA LEU A 5 4.28 16.54 24.28
C LEU A 5 3.81 15.85 22.99
N PHE A 6 3.59 14.53 23.04
CA PHE A 6 3.10 13.75 21.89
C PHE A 6 1.70 14.20 21.43
N SER A 7 0.80 14.46 22.38
CA SER A 7 -0.54 14.98 22.08
C SER A 7 -0.50 16.38 21.46
N THR A 8 0.37 17.27 21.94
CA THR A 8 0.55 18.62 21.35
C THR A 8 1.10 18.56 19.93
N VAL A 9 2.05 17.66 19.66
CA VAL A 9 2.61 17.45 18.31
C VAL A 9 1.54 16.95 17.34
N ILE A 10 0.74 15.97 17.76
CA ILE A 10 -0.38 15.45 16.94
C ILE A 10 -1.38 16.56 16.62
N LEU A 11 -1.75 17.36 17.61
CA LEU A 11 -2.71 18.46 17.42
C LEU A 11 -2.19 19.51 16.43
N PHE A 12 -0.89 19.84 16.48
CA PHE A 12 -0.24 20.74 15.51
C PHE A 12 -0.22 20.18 14.09
N LEU A 13 0.02 18.86 13.93
CA LEU A 13 -0.04 18.21 12.61
C LEU A 13 -1.44 18.33 11.98
N PHE A 14 -2.51 18.17 12.75
CA PHE A 14 -3.87 18.29 12.24
C PHE A 14 -4.22 19.72 11.80
N PHE A 15 -3.74 20.75 12.52
CA PHE A 15 -3.94 22.15 12.12
C PHE A 15 -3.20 22.50 10.83
N ALA A 16 -1.99 21.98 10.60
CA ALA A 16 -1.20 22.27 9.40
C ALA A 16 -1.86 21.74 8.11
N VAL A 17 -2.62 20.63 8.18
CA VAL A 17 -3.31 20.06 7.01
C VAL A 17 -4.45 20.96 6.52
N SER A 18 -5.07 21.73 7.40
CA SER A 18 -6.21 22.60 7.07
C SER A 18 -5.85 23.81 6.18
N ALA A 19 -4.57 24.20 6.14
CA ALA A 19 -4.09 25.35 5.37
C ALA A 19 -3.96 25.09 3.84
N PHE A 20 -4.02 23.83 3.40
CA PHE A 20 -3.79 23.45 1.98
C PHE A 20 -5.05 23.44 1.08
N GLY A 21 -6.18 23.92 1.58
CA GLY A 21 -7.54 23.66 1.06
C GLY A 21 -7.94 24.10 -0.36
N GLN A 22 -7.05 24.66 -1.20
CA GLN A 22 -7.43 25.15 -2.54
C GLN A 22 -6.79 24.38 -3.71
N GLY A 23 -5.71 23.63 -3.49
CA GLY A 23 -5.00 22.95 -4.58
C GLY A 23 -4.11 21.80 -4.16
N VAL A 24 -3.88 21.57 -2.86
CA VAL A 24 -3.08 20.44 -2.38
C VAL A 24 -3.89 19.67 -1.35
N HIS A 25 -4.03 18.36 -1.56
CA HIS A 25 -4.68 17.46 -0.62
C HIS A 25 -3.65 16.43 -0.19
N VAL A 26 -3.60 16.12 1.10
CA VAL A 26 -2.83 15.00 1.61
C VAL A 26 -3.79 14.00 2.22
N GLY A 27 -3.52 12.71 2.05
CA GLY A 27 -4.41 11.66 2.50
C GLY A 27 -3.66 10.38 2.84
N LEU A 28 -4.34 9.52 3.62
CA LEU A 28 -3.89 8.16 3.91
C LEU A 28 -4.71 7.19 3.05
N LYS A 29 -4.08 6.08 2.67
CA LYS A 29 -4.69 5.00 1.88
C LYS A 29 -4.41 3.69 2.59
N ALA A 30 -5.45 2.92 2.87
CA ALA A 30 -5.32 1.58 3.41
C ALA A 30 -6.41 0.71 2.80
N GLY A 31 -6.10 -0.56 2.53
CA GLY A 31 -7.00 -1.44 1.82
C GLY A 31 -6.50 -2.87 1.75
N THR A 32 -7.29 -3.70 1.09
CA THR A 32 -7.00 -5.11 0.87
C THR A 32 -7.12 -5.43 -0.61
N ASP A 33 -6.26 -6.31 -1.10
CA ASP A 33 -6.20 -6.72 -2.50
C ASP A 33 -6.40 -8.23 -2.62
N ILE A 34 -6.99 -8.67 -3.73
CA ILE A 34 -7.11 -10.09 -4.06
C ILE A 34 -6.27 -10.34 -5.31
N HIS A 35 -5.23 -11.15 -5.17
CA HIS A 35 -4.33 -11.49 -6.26
C HIS A 35 -4.62 -12.90 -6.75
N LYS A 36 -4.84 -13.06 -8.06
CA LYS A 36 -4.78 -14.38 -8.70
C LYS A 36 -3.33 -14.64 -9.10
N MET A 37 -2.64 -15.50 -8.38
CA MET A 37 -1.30 -15.95 -8.75
C MET A 37 -1.42 -17.13 -9.69
N SER A 38 -1.21 -16.90 -10.99
CA SER A 38 -1.15 -17.96 -12.00
C SER A 38 0.31 -18.32 -12.26
N GLY A 39 0.71 -19.56 -11.97
CA GLY A 39 2.06 -20.07 -12.28
C GLY A 39 2.18 -21.56 -12.02
N LYS A 40 2.96 -22.29 -12.82
CA LYS A 40 3.07 -23.77 -12.73
C LYS A 40 3.55 -24.33 -11.38
N SER A 41 4.08 -23.47 -10.50
CA SER A 41 4.58 -23.83 -9.16
C SER A 41 3.73 -23.25 -8.00
N PHE A 42 2.64 -22.55 -8.29
CA PHE A 42 1.71 -22.02 -7.29
C PHE A 42 0.31 -22.54 -7.61
N ASP A 43 -0.40 -23.05 -6.60
CA ASP A 43 -1.83 -23.38 -6.77
C ASP A 43 -2.55 -22.13 -7.32
N GLU A 44 -3.46 -22.35 -8.28
CA GLU A 44 -4.33 -21.31 -8.89
C GLU A 44 -5.35 -20.77 -7.88
N GLU A 45 -4.88 -20.36 -6.71
CA GLU A 45 -5.67 -19.96 -5.56
C GLU A 45 -5.54 -18.45 -5.39
N PHE A 46 -6.67 -17.81 -5.11
CA PHE A 46 -6.72 -16.39 -4.77
C PHE A 46 -5.93 -16.14 -3.48
N LYS A 47 -4.97 -15.21 -3.52
CA LYS A 47 -4.19 -14.80 -2.35
C LYS A 47 -4.64 -13.43 -1.89
N PHE A 48 -4.89 -13.33 -0.59
CA PHE A 48 -5.28 -12.09 0.06
C PHE A 48 -4.05 -11.25 0.38
N GLY A 49 -4.12 -9.97 0.04
CA GLY A 49 -3.11 -8.97 0.34
C GLY A 49 -3.72 -7.77 1.07
N TYR A 50 -2.84 -6.96 1.67
CA TYR A 50 -3.20 -5.68 2.26
C TYR A 50 -2.20 -4.61 1.85
N HIS A 51 -2.63 -3.36 1.88
CA HIS A 51 -1.76 -2.22 1.64
C HIS A 51 -2.09 -1.06 2.58
N VAL A 52 -1.06 -0.27 2.90
CA VAL A 52 -1.19 0.94 3.72
C VAL A 52 -0.14 1.98 3.30
N GLY A 53 -0.54 3.23 3.22
CA GLY A 53 0.33 4.33 2.83
C GLY A 53 -0.35 5.68 2.82
N ALA A 54 0.25 6.60 2.08
CA ALA A 54 -0.19 7.98 1.98
C ALA A 54 -0.06 8.50 0.55
N PHE A 55 -0.81 9.55 0.24
CA PHE A 55 -0.76 10.24 -1.03
C PHE A 55 -0.84 11.75 -0.85
N VAL A 56 -0.35 12.46 -1.86
CA VAL A 56 -0.49 13.90 -2.01
C VAL A 56 -1.13 14.15 -3.35
N THR A 57 -2.24 14.88 -3.43
CA THR A 57 -2.89 15.31 -4.67
C THR A 57 -2.65 16.80 -4.86
N ILE A 58 -2.00 17.18 -5.95
CA ILE A 58 -1.81 18.56 -6.38
C ILE A 58 -2.77 18.82 -7.55
N LYS A 59 -3.80 19.64 -7.34
CA LYS A 59 -4.82 20.00 -8.34
C LYS A 59 -4.52 21.34 -8.99
N ILE A 60 -4.59 21.35 -10.31
CA ILE A 60 -4.49 22.52 -11.18
C ILE A 60 -5.76 22.54 -12.05
N LYS A 61 -6.74 23.35 -11.65
CA LYS A 61 -8.07 23.44 -12.30
C LYS A 61 -8.78 22.07 -12.37
N ASN A 62 -8.84 21.47 -13.56
CA ASN A 62 -9.54 20.21 -13.84
C ASN A 62 -8.60 19.00 -13.85
N ILE A 63 -7.29 19.20 -13.74
CA ILE A 63 -6.29 18.14 -13.77
C ILE A 63 -5.56 18.16 -12.43
N GLY A 64 -5.18 17.01 -11.91
CA GLY A 64 -4.34 16.90 -10.72
C GLY A 64 -3.33 15.78 -10.86
N ILE A 65 -2.19 15.93 -10.20
CA ILE A 65 -1.16 14.88 -10.09
C ILE A 65 -1.18 14.36 -8.66
N GLN A 66 -1.13 13.04 -8.51
CA GLN A 66 -1.20 12.37 -7.23
C GLN A 66 -0.06 11.36 -7.06
N PRO A 67 1.11 11.78 -6.56
CA PRO A 67 2.10 10.86 -6.04
C PRO A 67 1.56 10.10 -4.81
N GLU A 68 1.78 8.78 -4.79
CA GLU A 68 1.47 7.93 -3.65
C GLU A 68 2.72 7.17 -3.21
N VAL A 69 2.78 6.81 -1.93
CA VAL A 69 3.74 5.85 -1.38
C VAL A 69 2.97 4.92 -0.46
N TYR A 70 2.99 3.62 -0.75
CA TYR A 70 2.33 2.62 0.10
C TYR A 70 3.06 1.29 0.13
N PHE A 71 3.02 0.65 1.29
CA PHE A 71 3.51 -0.70 1.48
C PHE A 71 2.38 -1.69 1.21
N SER A 72 2.65 -2.74 0.44
CA SER A 72 1.73 -3.82 0.15
C SER A 72 2.33 -5.16 0.55
N GLN A 73 1.53 -6.05 1.15
CA GLN A 73 1.97 -7.41 1.45
C GLN A 73 0.90 -8.42 1.02
N VAL A 74 1.36 -9.46 0.33
CA VAL A 74 0.53 -10.59 -0.10
C VAL A 74 1.05 -11.85 0.57
N ASN A 75 0.15 -12.60 1.21
CA ASN A 75 0.49 -13.89 1.80
C ASN A 75 0.24 -14.99 0.76
N ALA A 76 1.30 -15.51 0.15
CA ALA A 76 1.22 -16.65 -0.76
C ALA A 76 1.45 -17.95 0.01
N ARG A 77 0.51 -18.90 -0.10
CA ARG A 77 0.74 -20.29 0.31
C ARG A 77 1.19 -21.08 -0.91
N THR A 78 2.36 -21.74 -0.80
CA THR A 78 2.87 -22.67 -1.82
C THR A 78 1.97 -23.90 -1.89
N GLY A 79 1.63 -24.33 -3.10
CA GLY A 79 0.84 -25.53 -3.35
C GLY A 79 1.58 -26.82 -3.02
N THR A 80 0.85 -27.94 -3.05
CA THR A 80 1.15 -29.24 -2.43
C THR A 80 2.33 -30.04 -3.04
N ASN A 81 3.40 -29.43 -3.56
CA ASN A 81 4.59 -30.15 -4.03
C ASN A 81 5.88 -29.29 -3.96
N PRO A 82 6.57 -29.22 -2.80
CA PRO A 82 7.73 -28.34 -2.59
C PRO A 82 9.07 -28.91 -3.12
N ASN A 83 9.06 -29.75 -4.16
CA ASN A 83 10.20 -30.62 -4.47
C ASN A 83 10.98 -30.34 -5.76
N SER A 84 10.90 -29.14 -6.37
CA SER A 84 11.61 -28.91 -7.63
C SER A 84 12.40 -27.60 -7.78
N VAL A 85 12.57 -26.78 -6.73
CA VAL A 85 13.33 -25.52 -6.92
C VAL A 85 14.34 -25.17 -5.81
N ILE A 86 14.29 -25.76 -4.62
CA ILE A 86 15.21 -25.36 -3.52
C ILE A 86 15.91 -26.59 -2.93
N PRO A 87 17.26 -26.67 -2.98
CA PRO A 87 17.99 -27.79 -2.44
C PRO A 87 17.91 -27.77 -0.90
N SER A 88 17.26 -28.81 -0.38
CA SER A 88 17.45 -29.45 0.91
C SER A 88 18.36 -28.75 1.92
N SER A 89 17.80 -27.79 2.68
CA SER A 89 18.20 -27.57 4.08
C SER A 89 17.19 -26.69 4.80
N SER A 90 16.65 -27.26 5.88
CA SER A 90 15.91 -26.58 6.95
C SER A 90 14.45 -26.22 6.68
N SER A 91 13.57 -27.07 7.20
CA SER A 91 12.35 -26.75 7.97
C SER A 91 11.34 -25.71 7.43
N ASN A 92 10.14 -26.20 7.06
CA ASN A 92 8.85 -25.52 7.28
C ASN A 92 8.56 -24.17 6.59
N PHE A 93 8.95 -23.94 5.33
CA PHE A 93 8.50 -22.74 4.58
C PHE A 93 7.12 -22.93 3.92
N LYS A 94 6.06 -23.08 4.73
CA LYS A 94 4.65 -23.22 4.29
C LYS A 94 3.98 -21.88 3.92
N ASN A 95 4.57 -20.75 4.31
CA ASN A 95 4.02 -19.42 4.09
C ASN A 95 5.09 -18.49 3.49
N ILE A 96 4.95 -18.12 2.22
CA ILE A 96 5.81 -17.13 1.58
C ILE A 96 5.09 -15.78 1.64
N LYS A 97 5.72 -14.80 2.29
CA LYS A 97 5.20 -13.43 2.37
C LYS A 97 5.92 -12.59 1.34
N LEU A 98 5.16 -12.02 0.40
CA LEU A 98 5.68 -11.12 -0.63
C LEU A 98 5.34 -9.70 -0.22
N SER A 99 6.36 -8.89 0.03
CA SER A 99 6.24 -7.50 0.51
C SER A 99 6.81 -6.54 -0.53
N TYR A 100 6.09 -5.46 -0.80
CA TYR A 100 6.41 -4.50 -1.84
C TYR A 100 6.24 -3.08 -1.32
N LEU A 101 7.16 -2.18 -1.70
CA LEU A 101 6.97 -0.75 -1.54
C LEU A 101 6.59 -0.18 -2.91
N ASN A 102 5.40 0.41 -2.99
CA ASN A 102 4.85 0.97 -4.21
C ASN A 102 4.94 2.49 -4.15
N ILE A 103 5.40 3.11 -5.25
CA ILE A 103 5.54 4.56 -5.38
C ILE A 103 4.93 5.01 -6.72
N PRO A 104 3.61 4.85 -6.95
CA PRO A 104 3.01 5.27 -8.20
C PRO A 104 2.76 6.79 -8.24
N ILE A 105 2.67 7.32 -9.44
CA ILE A 105 2.22 8.70 -9.70
C ILE A 105 0.96 8.59 -10.55
N LEU A 106 -0.16 9.10 -10.04
CA LEU A 106 -1.46 9.05 -10.71
C LEU A 106 -1.82 10.41 -11.32
N LEU A 107 -2.50 10.37 -12.46
CA LEU A 107 -3.16 11.54 -13.05
C LEU A 107 -4.64 11.51 -12.68
N ASN A 108 -5.14 12.61 -12.13
CA ASN A 108 -6.55 12.79 -11.77
C ASN A 108 -7.17 13.80 -12.73
N VAL A 109 -8.26 13.44 -13.41
CA VAL A 109 -8.98 14.34 -14.33
C VAL A 109 -10.40 14.50 -13.81
N LYS A 110 -10.76 15.73 -13.45
CA LYS A 110 -12.10 16.10 -13.01
C LYS A 110 -12.87 16.71 -14.18
N PHE A 111 -13.76 15.90 -14.75
CA PHE A 111 -14.76 16.38 -15.70
C PHE A 111 -15.81 17.19 -14.93
N SER A 112 -15.82 18.51 -15.11
CA SER A 112 -16.96 19.33 -14.72
C SER A 112 -17.89 19.43 -15.93
N LYS A 113 -19.19 19.24 -15.70
CA LYS A 113 -20.21 19.78 -16.62
C LYS A 113 -20.26 21.30 -16.46
#